data_AF-A0A497E7F1-F1
#
_entry.id   AF-A0A497E7F1-F1
#
_cell.length_a   1.000
_cell.length_b   1.000
_cell.length_c   1.000
_cell.angle_alpha   90.00
_cell.angle_beta   90.00
_cell.angle_gamma   90.00
#
_symmetry.space_group_name_H-M   'P 1'
#
loop_
_entity.id
_entity.type
_entity.pdbx_description
1 polymer ?
#
loop_
_entity_poly.entity_id
_entity_poly.type
_entity_poly.pdbx_seq_one_letter_code
_entity_poly.pdbx_strand_id
1 'polypeptide(L)' 'MDGMHFILPPTAWTEAYYDPMEKRIAEKEAEWRDVPEAVSVLDEARNEISIFRRYSDYFSYAFFVMRK' A
#
# COMPACT_ATOMS: atom_id res chain seq x y z
N MET A 1 25.60 7.61 12.77
CA MET A 1 25.10 6.28 12.36
C MET A 1 24.36 6.37 11.03
N ASP A 2 24.74 7.30 10.15
CA ASP A 2 24.17 7.39 8.80
C ASP A 2 24.86 6.37 7.90
N GLY A 3 24.07 5.52 7.23
CA GLY A 3 24.55 4.51 6.29
C GLY A 3 24.09 3.07 6.57
N MET A 4 23.45 2.79 7.71
CA MET A 4 22.96 1.44 8.05
C MET A 4 21.44 1.27 7.85
N HIS A 5 20.74 2.31 7.38
CA HIS A 5 19.34 2.23 7.00
C HIS A 5 18.98 3.27 5.93
N PHE A 6 17.90 3.02 5.18
CA PHE A 6 17.32 3.96 4.24
C PHE A 6 15.79 3.87 4.24
N ILE A 7 15.12 5.00 4.04
CA ILE A 7 13.67 5.07 3.89
C ILE A 7 13.33 4.82 2.42
N LEU A 8 12.34 3.97 2.17
CA LEU A 8 11.86 3.76 0.81
C LEU A 8 11.20 5.05 0.29
N PRO A 9 11.47 5.42 -0.98
CA PRO A 9 10.79 6.56 -1.57
C PRO A 9 9.28 6.29 -1.66
N PRO A 10 8.43 7.33 -1.62
CA PRO A 10 6.98 7.16 -1.78
C PRO A 10 6.58 6.39 -3.03
N THR A 11 7.37 6.47 -4.12
CA THR A 11 7.14 5.73 -5.36
C THR A 11 7.19 4.22 -5.20
N ALA A 12 7.94 3.70 -4.22
CA ALA A 12 7.95 2.26 -3.91
C ALA A 12 6.59 1.78 -3.39
N TRP A 13 5.81 2.66 -2.76
CA TRP A 13 4.44 2.36 -2.34
C TRP A 13 3.43 2.63 -3.43
N THR A 14 3.58 3.67 -4.25
CA THR A 14 2.59 3.95 -5.31
C THR A 14 2.78 3.02 -6.50
N GLU A 15 3.89 3.15 -7.23
CA GLU A 15 4.08 2.50 -8.53
C GLU A 15 4.16 0.97 -8.42
N ALA A 16 4.76 0.47 -7.35
CA ALA A 16 5.02 -0.95 -7.17
C ALA A 16 4.00 -1.67 -6.28
N TYR A 17 3.14 -0.95 -5.52
CA TYR A 17 2.22 -1.57 -4.57
C TYR A 17 0.77 -1.09 -4.73
N TYR A 18 0.48 0.18 -4.47
CA TYR A 18 -0.88 0.72 -4.44
C TYR A 18 -1.50 0.92 -5.83
N ASP A 19 -0.74 1.31 -6.86
CA ASP A 19 -1.28 1.44 -8.23
C ASP A 19 -1.66 0.07 -8.82
N PRO A 20 -0.85 -0.99 -8.68
CA PRO A 20 -1.28 -2.35 -9.00
C PRO A 20 -2.49 -2.82 -8.17
N MET A 21 -2.53 -2.49 -6.87
CA MET A 21 -3.63 -2.84 -5.99
C MET A 21 -4.94 -2.17 -6.41
N GLU A 22 -4.93 -0.89 -6.78
CA GLU A 22 -6.12 -0.15 -7.21
C GLU A 22 -6.72 -0.76 -8.49
N LYS A 23 -5.88 -1.17 -9.44
CA LYS A 23 -6.32 -1.92 -10.63
C LYS A 23 -6.97 -3.25 -10.24
N ARG A 24 -6.36 -3.98 -9.30
CA ARG A 24 -6.87 -5.27 -8.85
C ARG A 24 -8.20 -5.13 -8.10
N ILE A 25 -8.37 -4.07 -7.32
CA ILE A 25 -9.64 -3.75 -6.66
C ILE A 25 -10.73 -3.53 -7.71
N ALA A 26 -10.47 -2.73 -8.75
CA ALA A 26 -11.45 -2.47 -9.81
C ALA A 26 -11.86 -3.75 -10.56
N GLU A 27 -10.91 -4.66 -10.82
CA GLU A 27 -11.22 -5.96 -11.41
C GLU A 27 -12.11 -6.82 -10.50
N LYS A 28 -11.81 -6.85 -9.20
CA LYS A 28 -12.51 -7.70 -8.22
C LYS A 28 -13.87 -7.16 -7.81
N GLU A 29 -14.09 -5.86 -7.86
CA GLU A 29 -15.37 -5.23 -7.58
C GLU A 29 -16.50 -5.74 -8.50
N ALA A 30 -16.17 -6.09 -9.74
CA ALA A 30 -17.13 -6.72 -10.65
C ALA A 30 -17.45 -8.18 -10.29
N GLU A 31 -16.46 -8.91 -9.78
CA GLU A 31 -16.56 -10.34 -9.45
C GLU A 31 -17.23 -10.58 -8.08
N TRP A 32 -17.03 -9.68 -7.13
CA TRP A 32 -17.36 -9.89 -5.71
C TRP A 32 -18.53 -9.05 -5.20
N ARG A 33 -19.28 -8.40 -6.09
CA ARG A 33 -20.35 -7.46 -5.72
C ARG A 33 -21.37 -8.03 -4.74
N ASP A 34 -21.67 -9.32 -4.85
CA ASP A 34 -22.68 -10.01 -4.02
C ASP A 34 -22.06 -10.84 -2.87
N VAL A 35 -20.78 -10.61 -2.56
CA VAL A 35 -20.05 -11.26 -1.46
C VAL A 35 -19.67 -10.18 -0.44
N PRO A 36 -20.51 -9.93 0.60
CA PRO A 36 -20.33 -8.79 1.50
C PRO A 36 -18.96 -8.73 2.18
N GLU A 37 -18.41 -9.87 2.59
CA GLU A 37 -17.10 -9.95 3.22
C GLU A 37 -15.99 -9.53 2.27
N ALA A 38 -16.12 -9.91 0.99
CA ALA A 38 -15.16 -9.54 -0.04
C ALA A 38 -15.26 -8.04 -0.39
N VAL A 39 -16.46 -7.47 -0.42
CA VAL A 39 -16.65 -6.02 -0.57
C VAL A 39 -15.97 -5.25 0.57
N SER A 40 -16.12 -5.71 1.81
CA SER A 40 -15.45 -5.10 2.98
C SER A 40 -13.92 -5.08 2.83
N VAL A 41 -13.32 -6.17 2.34
CA VAL A 41 -11.87 -6.23 2.08
C VAL A 41 -11.45 -5.22 1.01
N LEU A 42 -12.24 -5.05 -0.05
CA LEU A 42 -11.94 -4.06 -1.08
C LEU A 42 -12.04 -2.63 -0.54
N ASP A 43 -13.02 -2.35 0.32
CA ASP A 43 -13.19 -1.03 0.94
C ASP A 43 -12.05 -0.70 1.92
N GLU A 44 -11.62 -1.67 2.72
CA GLU A 44 -10.45 -1.53 3.60
C GLU A 44 -9.18 -1.24 2.80
N ALA A 45 -8.95 -1.95 1.69
CA ALA A 45 -7.81 -1.71 0.82
C ALA A 45 -7.85 -0.31 0.16
N ARG A 46 -9.02 0.15 -0.29
CA ARG A 46 -9.19 1.54 -0.79
C ARG A 46 -8.89 2.56 0.30
N ASN A 47 -9.35 2.31 1.53
CA ASN A 47 -9.08 3.18 2.67
C ASN A 47 -7.58 3.27 2.95
N GLU A 48 -6.86 2.14 2.92
CA GLU A 48 -5.40 2.12 3.07
C GLU A 48 -4.69 2.99 2.00
N ILE A 49 -5.05 2.81 0.72
CA ILE A 49 -4.53 3.63 -0.39
C ILE A 49 -4.79 5.12 -0.12
N SER A 50 -5.99 5.46 0.37
CA SER A 50 -6.36 6.85 0.66
C SER A 50 -5.56 7.45 1.82
N ILE A 51 -5.29 6.65 2.86
CA ILE A 51 -4.49 7.05 4.02
C ILE A 51 -3.05 7.31 3.57
N PHE A 52 -2.48 6.40 2.77
CA PHE A 52 -1.13 6.59 2.24
C PHE A 52 -1.04 7.87 1.39
N ARG A 53 -1.95 8.05 0.42
CA ARG A 53 -1.96 9.25 -0.44
C ARG A 53 -2.07 10.56 0.34
N ARG A 54 -2.75 10.55 1.51
CA ARG A 54 -2.96 11.74 2.33
C ARG A 54 -1.84 11.98 3.35
N TYR A 55 -1.20 10.93 3.84
CA TYR A 55 -0.30 11.00 4.99
C TYR A 55 1.07 10.34 4.77
N SER A 56 1.46 10.08 3.52
CA SER A 56 2.77 9.48 3.17
C SER A 56 3.98 10.25 3.67
N ASP A 57 3.82 11.55 3.96
CA ASP A 57 4.89 12.38 4.53
C ASP A 57 5.20 12.03 6.00
N TYR A 58 4.30 11.30 6.67
CA TYR A 58 4.39 10.97 8.08
C TYR A 58 4.84 9.53 8.34
N PHE A 59 4.77 8.65 7.35
CA PHE A 59 5.18 7.25 7.49
C PHE A 59 5.63 6.63 6.17
N SER A 60 6.59 5.71 6.26
CA SER A 60 7.05 4.87 5.15
C SER A 60 7.73 3.61 5.72
N TYR A 61 8.20 2.73 4.83
CA TYR A 61 9.07 1.63 5.20
C TYR A 61 10.53 2.08 5.26
N ALA A 62 11.24 1.54 6.23
CA ALA A 62 12.67 1.71 6.41
C ALA A 62 13.35 0.34 6.26
N PHE A 63 14.38 0.28 5.43
CA PHE A 63 15.23 -0.89 5.32
C PHE A 63 16.47 -0.70 6.18
N PHE A 64 16.79 -1.68 7.02
CA PHE A 64 17.97 -1.70 7.87
C PHE A 64 18.95 -2.76 7.39
N VAL A 65 20.21 -2.38 7.22
CA VAL A 65 21.31 -3.28 6.84
C VAL A 65 22.18 -3.52 8.06
N MET A 66 22.25 -4.77 8.50
CA MET A 66 22.98 -5.18 9.69
C MET A 66 23.97 -6.30 9.37
N ARG A 67 25.09 -6.31 10.11
CA ARG A 67 26.09 -7.39 10.06
C ARG A 67 26.08 -8.12 11.40
N LYS A 68 26.18 -9.45 11.34
CA LYS A 68 26.31 -10.32 12.51
C LYS A 68 27.59 -10.02 13.30
#